data_AF-A0A087KKM3-F1
#
_entry.id   AF-A0A087KKM3-F1
#
_cell.length_a   1.000
_cell.length_b   1.000
_cell.length_c   1.000
_cell.angle_alpha   90.00
_cell.angle_beta   90.00
_cell.angle_gamma   90.00
#
_symmetry.space_group_name_H-M   'P 1'
#
loop_
_entity.id
_entity.type
_entity.pdbx_description
1 polymer ?
#
loop_
_entity_poly.entity_id
_entity_poly.type
_entity_poly.pdbx_seq_one_letter_code
_entity_poly.pdbx_strand_id
1 'polypeptide(L)'
;MFAVLGNIEFELITYWDGFEATFGVDYAEHARIEGKPGLQFVGEKLDEIQISLAFHQHYCVPDVELARLRTAMKAHQALALVFGNGDYRGWFVITDVTAVSQQTDTTGNVWALTATVSLREYIGDPKNPLKPPAVKTALPGTGTVTGAVPAPSGVALYVREGVNYAKQAQSALQGAMSAVRIAQKMKDNPTVALTRVPGLLSQLNTVAVPLGKSSSAFSAIGEALPGAITLSRATGQAATTIQQAQGALASVDSNNIAAALGTVSGQLNAASTTLTQVSPTLSEMAAKITVRSL
;
A
#
# COMPACT_ATOMS: atom_id res chain seq x y z
N MET A 1 7.51 8.04 -1.01
CA MET A 1 8.04 7.21 0.09
C MET A 1 7.59 5.78 -0.12
N PHE A 2 8.52 4.83 -0.28
CA PHE A 2 8.21 3.46 -0.74
C PHE A 2 8.48 2.37 0.31
N ALA A 3 9.42 2.58 1.22
CA ALA A 3 9.55 1.84 2.47
C ALA A 3 10.43 2.62 3.46
N VAL A 4 10.32 2.29 4.74
CA VAL A 4 11.18 2.79 5.81
C VAL A 4 11.71 1.60 6.61
N LEU A 5 13.01 1.59 6.87
CA LEU A 5 13.65 0.68 7.82
C LEU A 5 14.16 1.51 9.01
N GLY A 6 13.39 1.54 10.09
CA GLY A 6 13.63 2.44 11.23
C GLY A 6 13.49 3.92 10.85
N ASN A 7 14.62 4.62 10.65
CA ASN A 7 14.69 6.02 10.23
C ASN A 7 15.23 6.19 8.81
N ILE A 8 15.58 5.10 8.12
CA ILE A 8 16.14 5.14 6.78
C ILE A 8 14.98 5.12 5.78
N GLU A 9 14.78 6.26 5.11
CA GLU A 9 13.79 6.37 4.05
C GLU A 9 14.37 5.86 2.74
N PHE A 10 13.68 4.89 2.14
CA PHE A 10 14.05 4.40 0.82
C PHE A 10 13.32 5.23 -0.24
N GLU A 11 14.04 6.21 -0.79
CA GLU A 11 13.62 6.98 -1.97
C GLU A 11 14.26 6.37 -3.22
N LEU A 12 13.72 5.21 -3.64
CA LEU A 12 14.18 4.49 -4.83
C LEU A 12 13.34 4.84 -6.06
N ILE A 13 13.98 4.67 -7.22
CA ILE A 13 13.42 4.86 -8.56
C ILE A 13 12.29 3.85 -8.78
N THR A 14 11.05 4.24 -8.43
CA THR A 14 9.78 3.71 -8.93
C THR A 14 9.40 2.22 -8.73
N TYR A 15 10.25 1.29 -8.28
CA TYR A 15 9.88 -0.10 -7.94
C TYR A 15 10.99 -0.88 -7.18
N TRP A 16 10.65 -2.00 -6.51
CA TRP A 16 11.62 -2.99 -6.03
C TRP A 16 12.11 -3.82 -7.23
N ASP A 17 13.41 -3.88 -7.49
CA ASP A 17 13.97 -4.74 -8.57
C ASP A 17 14.16 -6.21 -8.11
N GLY A 18 13.92 -6.48 -6.82
CA GLY A 18 13.94 -7.82 -6.25
C GLY A 18 13.60 -7.76 -4.76
N PHE A 19 12.38 -8.18 -4.42
CA PHE A 19 11.94 -8.43 -3.05
C PHE A 19 11.72 -9.93 -2.90
N GLU A 20 12.60 -10.58 -2.16
CA GLU A 20 12.52 -12.01 -1.88
C GLU A 20 12.26 -12.20 -0.39
N ALA A 21 11.23 -12.98 -0.05
CA ALA A 21 10.90 -13.29 1.33
C ALA A 21 10.78 -14.82 1.48
N THR A 22 11.55 -15.37 2.40
CA THR A 22 11.59 -16.79 2.73
C THR A 22 10.88 -17.01 4.05
N PHE A 23 9.86 -17.86 4.00
CA PHE A 23 9.05 -18.27 5.14
C PHE A 23 9.23 -19.77 5.32
N GLY A 24 9.27 -20.24 6.57
CA GLY A 24 9.48 -21.66 6.84
C GLY A 24 8.95 -22.10 8.19
N VAL A 25 8.79 -23.39 8.35
CA VAL A 25 8.38 -24.04 9.60
C VAL A 25 9.27 -25.25 9.86
N ASP A 26 9.55 -25.52 11.13
CA ASP A 26 10.34 -26.67 11.56
C ASP A 26 9.44 -27.83 11.99
N TYR A 27 9.79 -29.01 11.49
CA TYR A 27 9.19 -30.28 11.86
C TYR A 27 10.26 -31.21 12.45
N ALA A 28 9.97 -31.80 13.60
CA ALA A 28 10.74 -32.89 14.17
C ALA A 28 10.25 -34.22 13.59
N GLU A 29 11.18 -35.07 13.18
CA GLU A 29 10.91 -36.43 12.72
C GLU A 29 11.00 -37.42 13.88
N HIS A 30 9.95 -38.22 14.06
CA HIS A 30 9.89 -39.30 15.03
C HIS A 30 9.81 -40.65 14.30
N ALA A 31 10.89 -41.43 14.38
CA ALA A 31 10.97 -42.76 13.80
C ALA A 31 9.95 -43.71 14.46
N ARG A 32 9.35 -44.60 13.67
CA ARG A 32 8.39 -45.62 14.12
C ARG A 32 8.91 -47.00 13.72
N ILE A 33 8.67 -48.00 14.58
CA ILE A 33 9.01 -49.39 14.25
C ILE A 33 8.13 -49.83 13.07
N GLU A 34 8.76 -50.30 11.99
CA GLU A 34 8.13 -50.83 10.77
C GLU A 34 7.13 -49.89 10.05
N GLY A 35 7.19 -48.59 10.32
CA GLY A 35 6.32 -47.58 9.70
C GLY A 35 7.10 -46.36 9.20
N LYS A 36 6.46 -45.53 8.39
CA LYS A 36 7.05 -44.23 7.99
C LYS A 36 7.20 -43.33 9.22
N PRO A 37 8.32 -42.57 9.35
CA PRO A 37 8.48 -41.58 10.42
C PRO A 37 7.32 -40.58 10.45
N GLY A 38 6.88 -40.20 11.66
CA GLY A 38 5.88 -39.16 11.85
C GLY A 38 6.53 -37.79 11.97
N LEU A 39 5.89 -36.75 11.44
CA LEU A 39 6.32 -35.36 11.58
C LEU A 39 5.53 -34.67 12.69
N GLN A 40 6.24 -33.97 13.58
CA GLN A 40 5.64 -33.10 14.60
C GLN A 40 6.08 -31.66 14.38
N PHE A 41 5.12 -30.74 14.34
CA PHE A 41 5.41 -29.31 14.26
C PHE A 41 6.12 -28.83 15.53
N VAL A 42 7.25 -28.13 15.35
CA VAL A 42 8.10 -27.61 16.43
C VAL A 42 7.94 -26.10 16.57
N GLY A 43 7.81 -25.39 15.46
CA GLY A 43 7.70 -23.94 15.45
C GLY A 43 7.89 -23.35 14.06
N GLU A 44 7.70 -22.04 13.95
CA GLU A 44 7.97 -21.28 12.74
C GLU A 44 9.44 -20.84 12.71
N LYS A 45 10.03 -20.79 11.52
CA LYS A 45 11.35 -20.19 11.31
C LYS A 45 11.21 -18.67 11.28
N LEU A 46 12.31 -17.99 11.59
CA LEU A 46 12.38 -16.53 11.41
C LEU A 46 12.24 -16.20 9.93
N ASP A 47 11.43 -15.20 9.63
CA ASP A 47 11.30 -14.72 8.26
C ASP A 47 12.60 -14.07 7.80
N GLU A 48 13.05 -14.44 6.60
CA GLU A 48 14.23 -13.86 5.96
C GLU A 48 13.80 -13.05 4.74
N ILE A 49 14.27 -11.82 4.65
CA ILE A 49 13.92 -10.91 3.56
C ILE A 49 15.21 -10.42 2.92
N GLN A 50 15.31 -10.57 1.60
CA GLN A 50 16.39 -10.02 0.80
C GLN A 50 15.85 -8.92 -0.11
N ILE A 51 16.52 -7.77 -0.05
CA ILE A 51 16.11 -6.57 -0.75
C ILE A 51 17.26 -6.09 -1.64
N SER A 52 16.99 -5.94 -2.93
CA SER A 52 17.90 -5.29 -3.88
C SER A 52 17.53 -3.81 -4.06
N LEU A 53 18.50 -2.93 -3.80
CA LEU A 53 18.41 -1.48 -3.84
C LEU A 53 19.29 -0.91 -4.95
N ALA A 54 18.80 0.08 -5.69
CA ALA A 54 19.59 0.87 -6.64
C ALA A 54 19.63 2.33 -6.20
N PHE A 55 20.83 2.84 -5.93
CA PHE A 55 21.11 4.23 -5.62
C PHE A 55 21.73 4.93 -6.82
N HIS A 56 21.27 6.14 -7.11
CA HIS A 56 21.78 6.95 -8.21
C HIS A 56 21.76 8.43 -7.84
N GLN A 57 22.79 9.16 -8.26
CA GLN A 57 23.01 10.56 -7.87
C GLN A 57 21.85 11.51 -8.21
N HIS A 58 21.05 11.20 -9.23
CA HIS A 58 19.85 11.98 -9.58
C HIS A 58 18.74 11.95 -8.53
N TYR A 59 18.74 10.97 -7.61
CA TYR A 59 17.67 10.75 -6.64
C TYR A 59 18.16 10.82 -5.20
N CYS A 60 19.39 10.38 -4.93
CA CYS A 60 19.99 10.41 -3.60
C CYS A 60 21.51 10.58 -3.69
N VAL A 61 22.19 10.67 -2.55
CA VAL A 61 23.65 10.63 -2.49
C VAL A 61 24.09 9.19 -2.12
N PRO A 62 24.58 8.38 -3.07
CA PRO A 62 24.76 6.93 -2.87
C PRO A 62 25.65 6.58 -1.67
N ASP A 63 26.76 7.29 -1.48
CA ASP A 63 27.71 7.03 -0.39
C ASP A 63 27.10 7.30 1.00
N VAL A 64 26.23 8.30 1.10
CA VAL A 64 25.56 8.66 2.36
C VAL A 64 24.52 7.60 2.74
N GLU A 65 23.72 7.14 1.78
CA GLU A 65 22.71 6.11 2.03
C GLU A 65 23.36 4.75 2.35
N LEU A 66 24.43 4.40 1.64
CA LEU A 66 25.21 3.20 1.97
C LEU A 66 25.83 3.29 3.37
N ALA A 67 26.36 4.45 3.76
CA ALA A 67 26.89 4.67 5.11
C ALA A 67 25.80 4.56 6.18
N ARG A 68 24.58 5.04 5.92
CA ARG A 68 23.43 4.88 6.83
C ARG A 68 23.06 3.42 7.02
N LEU A 69 22.98 2.63 5.95
CA LEU A 69 22.72 1.19 6.03
C LEU A 69 23.78 0.46 6.87
N ARG A 70 25.07 0.76 6.61
CA ARG A 70 26.17 0.17 7.38
C ARG A 70 26.16 0.59 8.85
N THR A 71 25.76 1.83 9.14
CA THR A 71 25.65 2.33 10.51
C THR A 71 24.51 1.63 11.25
N ALA A 72 23.36 1.47 10.59
CA ALA A 72 22.22 0.77 11.16
C ALA A 72 22.50 -0.73 11.38
N MET A 73 23.22 -1.37 10.46
CA MET A 73 23.72 -2.74 10.64
C MET A 73 24.65 -2.85 11.86
N LYS A 74 25.62 -1.94 11.99
CA LYS A 74 26.57 -1.91 13.13
C LYS A 74 25.94 -1.49 14.46
N ALA A 75 24.75 -0.90 14.44
CA ALA A 75 24.03 -0.57 15.65
C ALA A 75 23.46 -1.83 16.34
N HIS A 76 23.38 -2.96 15.63
CA HIS A 76 22.78 -4.22 16.11
C HIS A 76 21.36 -4.03 16.64
N GLN A 77 20.63 -3.05 16.10
CA GLN A 77 19.27 -2.71 16.51
C GLN A 77 18.28 -3.35 15.55
N ALA A 78 17.17 -3.82 16.11
CA ALA A 78 16.02 -4.21 15.32
C ALA A 78 15.38 -2.94 14.74
N LEU A 79 15.11 -2.97 13.45
CA LEU A 79 14.53 -1.89 12.69
C LEU A 79 13.18 -2.35 12.17
N ALA A 80 12.18 -1.50 12.33
CA ALA A 80 10.86 -1.77 11.81
C ALA A 80 10.85 -1.62 10.30
N LEU A 81 10.34 -2.63 9.61
CA LEU A 81 10.12 -2.59 8.18
C LEU A 81 8.68 -2.15 7.91
N VAL A 82 8.55 -0.99 7.26
CA VAL A 82 7.24 -0.41 6.89
C VAL A 82 7.25 -0.15 5.40
N PHE A 83 6.26 -0.64 4.66
CA PHE A 83 6.11 -0.33 3.25
C PHE A 83 5.42 1.02 3.03
N GLY A 84 5.60 1.59 1.84
CA GLY A 84 5.11 2.92 1.47
C GLY A 84 3.58 3.02 1.41
N ASN A 85 2.89 1.87 1.39
CA ASN A 85 1.44 1.77 1.57
C ASN A 85 1.00 1.81 3.04
N GLY A 86 1.95 1.86 3.99
CA GLY A 86 1.72 1.85 5.43
C GLY A 86 1.71 0.47 6.07
N ASP A 87 1.92 -0.61 5.30
CA ASP A 87 1.96 -1.96 5.86
C ASP A 87 3.20 -2.15 6.71
N TYR A 88 2.99 -2.38 8.00
CA TYR A 88 4.04 -2.78 8.93
C TYR A 88 4.29 -4.28 8.82
N ARG A 89 5.53 -4.67 8.51
CA ARG A 89 5.94 -6.07 8.30
C ARG A 89 6.61 -6.72 9.51
N GLY A 90 6.90 -5.95 10.56
CA GLY A 90 7.59 -6.45 11.74
C GLY A 90 8.94 -5.80 11.97
N TRP A 91 9.66 -6.35 12.94
CA TRP A 91 11.01 -5.93 13.32
C TRP A 91 12.03 -6.83 12.66
N PHE A 92 13.04 -6.24 12.04
CA PHE A 92 14.09 -6.95 11.33
C PHE A 92 15.45 -6.44 11.74
N VAL A 93 16.44 -7.33 11.82
CA VAL A 93 17.85 -6.96 11.94
C VAL A 93 18.52 -7.10 10.59
N ILE A 94 19.42 -6.18 10.27
CA ILE A 94 20.27 -6.27 9.08
C ILE A 94 21.38 -7.28 9.39
N THR A 95 21.40 -8.40 8.67
CA THR A 95 22.42 -9.45 8.83
C THR A 95 23.58 -9.25 7.87
N ASP A 96 23.30 -8.77 6.66
CA ASP A 96 24.31 -8.49 5.64
C ASP A 96 23.94 -7.29 4.77
N VAL A 97 24.95 -6.55 4.32
CA VAL A 97 24.83 -5.51 3.30
C VAL A 97 25.96 -5.70 2.30
N THR A 98 25.60 -6.11 1.09
CA THR A 98 26.52 -6.19 -0.05
C THR A 98 26.29 -4.99 -0.97
N ALA A 99 27.37 -4.35 -1.45
CA ALA A 99 27.27 -3.17 -2.30
C ALA A 99 28.24 -3.26 -3.49
N VAL A 100 27.75 -2.92 -4.68
CA VAL A 100 28.50 -2.92 -5.94
C VAL A 100 28.36 -1.54 -6.57
N SER A 101 29.49 -0.82 -6.68
CA SER A 101 29.55 0.43 -7.44
C SER A 101 29.47 0.11 -8.94
N GLN A 102 28.51 0.71 -9.63
CA GLN A 102 28.34 0.52 -11.08
C GLN A 102 29.04 1.62 -11.87
N GLN A 103 28.97 2.87 -11.41
CA GLN A 103 29.54 4.02 -12.09
C GLN A 103 30.21 4.95 -11.10
N THR A 104 31.38 5.44 -11.47
CA THR A 104 32.16 6.41 -10.70
C THR A 104 32.57 7.57 -11.61
N ASP A 105 32.72 8.76 -11.02
CA ASP A 105 33.29 9.90 -11.74
C ASP A 105 34.82 9.82 -11.85
N THR A 106 35.39 10.78 -12.55
CA THR A 106 36.83 10.92 -12.77
C THR A 106 37.61 11.16 -11.48
N THR A 107 36.95 11.54 -10.38
CA THR A 107 37.53 11.70 -9.04
C THR A 107 37.30 10.50 -8.12
N GLY A 108 36.59 9.47 -8.59
CA GLY A 108 36.29 8.25 -7.85
C GLY A 108 35.03 8.30 -6.98
N ASN A 109 34.21 9.37 -7.06
CA ASN A 109 32.93 9.41 -6.35
C ASN A 109 31.92 8.51 -7.05
N VAL A 110 31.09 7.83 -6.25
CA VAL A 110 30.10 6.89 -6.77
C VAL A 110 28.89 7.63 -7.34
N TRP A 111 28.62 7.44 -8.62
CA TRP A 111 27.43 7.97 -9.32
C TRP A 111 26.23 7.04 -9.24
N ALA A 112 26.48 5.73 -9.34
CA ALA A 112 25.46 4.70 -9.29
C ALA A 112 25.97 3.48 -8.51
N LEU A 113 25.15 2.96 -7.60
CA LEU A 113 25.47 1.83 -6.75
C LEU A 113 24.25 0.91 -6.61
N THR A 114 24.47 -0.39 -6.67
CA THR A 114 23.47 -1.38 -6.24
C THR A 114 23.87 -1.93 -4.88
N ALA A 115 22.93 -1.97 -3.94
CA ALA A 115 23.11 -2.59 -2.65
C ALA A 115 22.09 -3.69 -2.43
N THR A 116 22.51 -4.85 -1.96
CA THR A 116 21.65 -5.93 -1.52
C THR A 116 21.70 -6.01 -0.01
N VAL A 117 20.54 -5.95 0.64
CA VAL A 117 20.39 -5.98 2.10
C VAL A 117 19.65 -7.25 2.48
N SER A 118 20.26 -8.03 3.37
CA SER A 118 19.65 -9.21 3.96
C SER A 118 19.14 -8.87 5.36
N LEU A 119 17.86 -9.17 5.58
CA LEU A 119 17.11 -8.91 6.79
C LEU A 119 16.65 -10.23 7.38
N ARG A 120 16.72 -10.35 8.71
CA ARG A 120 16.14 -11.48 9.43
C ARG A 120 15.20 -10.98 10.51
N GLU A 121 14.06 -11.62 10.65
CA GLU A 121 13.04 -11.25 11.63
C GLU A 121 13.62 -11.27 13.05
N TYR A 122 13.20 -10.29 13.84
CA TYR A 122 13.56 -10.14 15.23
C TYR A 122 12.31 -10.05 16.09
N ILE A 123 12.01 -11.14 16.82
CA ILE A 123 10.83 -11.25 17.67
C ILE A 123 10.96 -10.55 19.03
N GLY A 124 12.19 -10.15 19.43
CA GLY A 124 12.46 -9.55 20.74
C GLY A 124 12.31 -10.50 21.92
N ASP A 125 12.22 -9.94 23.13
CA ASP A 125 11.86 -10.68 24.34
C ASP A 125 10.33 -10.88 24.35
N PRO A 126 9.82 -12.12 24.36
CA PRO A 126 8.38 -12.39 24.41
C PRO A 126 7.69 -11.75 25.62
N LYS A 127 8.41 -11.50 26.71
CA LYS A 127 7.88 -10.85 27.92
C LYS A 127 7.89 -9.33 27.83
N ASN A 128 8.70 -8.75 26.95
CA ASN A 128 8.84 -7.30 26.74
C ASN A 128 8.93 -7.00 25.24
N PRO A 129 7.80 -7.09 24.50
CA PRO A 129 7.81 -6.91 23.06
C PRO A 129 8.22 -5.48 22.68
N LEU A 130 9.01 -5.34 21.61
CA LEU A 130 9.41 -4.04 21.07
C LEU A 130 8.17 -3.27 20.60
N LYS A 131 7.99 -2.06 21.14
CA LYS A 131 6.88 -1.17 20.75
C LYS A 131 7.06 -0.77 19.29
N PRO A 132 6.18 -1.18 18.36
CA PRO A 132 6.30 -0.81 16.94
C PRO A 132 6.47 0.71 16.81
N PRO A 133 7.27 1.19 15.84
CA PRO A 133 7.39 2.63 15.64
C PRO A 133 6.01 3.19 15.35
N ALA A 134 5.83 4.48 15.62
CA ALA A 134 4.61 5.19 15.27
C ALA A 134 4.48 5.31 13.74
N VAL A 135 4.24 4.19 13.06
CA VAL A 135 3.53 4.15 11.78
C VAL A 135 2.22 4.85 12.07
N LYS A 136 1.93 5.96 11.37
CA LYS A 136 0.82 6.87 11.66
C LYS A 136 -0.49 6.13 11.96
N THR A 137 -0.68 5.81 13.23
CA THR A 137 -1.90 5.31 13.84
C THR A 137 -1.77 5.53 15.33
N ALA A 138 -2.08 6.75 15.76
CA ALA A 138 -3.24 6.98 16.61
C ALA A 138 -3.41 8.49 16.84
N LEU A 139 -4.61 8.97 16.54
CA LEU A 139 -5.16 10.12 17.24
C LEU A 139 -5.09 9.85 18.76
N PRO A 140 -4.94 10.89 19.60
CA PRO A 140 -4.84 10.74 21.05
C PRO A 140 -6.00 9.92 21.64
N GLY A 141 -5.68 8.85 22.40
CA GLY A 141 -6.65 8.15 23.25
C GLY A 141 -6.62 6.62 23.33
N THR A 142 -5.71 5.89 22.68
CA THR A 142 -5.75 4.42 22.67
C THR A 142 -4.99 3.78 23.84
N GLY A 143 -5.70 3.58 24.96
CA GLY A 143 -5.35 2.57 25.97
C GLY A 143 -5.61 1.16 25.42
N THR A 144 -4.70 0.25 25.74
CA THR A 144 -4.65 -1.18 25.44
C THR A 144 -5.99 -1.92 25.49
N VAL A 145 -6.33 -2.66 24.43
CA VAL A 145 -7.28 -3.79 24.52
C VAL A 145 -6.71 -5.01 23.79
N THR A 146 -5.88 -5.77 24.50
CA THR A 146 -5.54 -7.16 24.16
C THR A 146 -6.71 -8.05 24.59
N GLY A 147 -7.57 -8.38 23.64
CA GLY A 147 -8.62 -9.39 23.80
C GLY A 147 -9.07 -9.86 22.43
N ALA A 148 -9.12 -11.18 22.24
CA ALA A 148 -9.55 -11.83 21.00
C ALA A 148 -10.81 -11.14 20.45
N VAL A 149 -10.70 -10.58 19.25
CA VAL A 149 -11.73 -9.76 18.61
C VAL A 149 -12.86 -10.69 18.13
N PRO A 150 -14.07 -10.63 18.69
CA PRO A 150 -15.23 -11.25 18.06
C PRO A 150 -15.52 -10.50 16.76
N ALA A 151 -15.95 -11.22 15.73
CA ALA A 151 -16.36 -10.58 14.47
C ALA A 151 -17.40 -9.48 14.73
N PRO A 152 -17.27 -8.28 14.14
CA PRO A 152 -18.28 -7.24 14.28
C PRO A 152 -19.64 -7.77 13.82
N SER A 153 -20.74 -7.35 14.46
CA SER A 153 -22.11 -7.72 14.09
C SER A 153 -22.99 -6.47 14.00
N GLY A 154 -23.96 -6.42 13.08
CA GLY A 154 -24.89 -5.30 12.93
C GLY A 154 -24.25 -4.06 12.26
N VAL A 155 -24.55 -2.86 12.77
CA VAL A 155 -24.14 -1.55 12.19
C VAL A 155 -22.61 -1.45 12.00
N ALA A 156 -21.82 -2.03 12.90
CA ALA A 156 -20.35 -2.02 12.81
C ALA A 156 -19.80 -2.77 11.59
N LEU A 157 -20.50 -3.80 11.08
CA LEU A 157 -20.12 -4.48 9.84
C LEU A 157 -20.29 -3.56 8.64
N TYR A 158 -21.45 -2.91 8.53
CA TYR A 158 -21.74 -1.99 7.43
C TYR A 158 -20.79 -0.79 7.40
N VAL A 159 -20.42 -0.25 8.56
CA VAL A 159 -19.39 0.80 8.61
C VAL A 159 -18.04 0.26 8.15
N ARG A 160 -17.62 -0.94 8.58
CA ARG A 160 -16.33 -1.53 8.21
C ARG A 160 -16.25 -1.83 6.72
N GLU A 161 -17.29 -2.44 6.17
CA GLU A 161 -17.39 -2.73 4.74
C GLU A 161 -17.43 -1.44 3.93
N GLY A 162 -18.25 -0.46 4.32
CA GLY A 162 -18.33 0.85 3.67
C GLY A 162 -16.97 1.56 3.63
N VAL A 163 -16.24 1.57 4.76
CA VAL A 163 -14.89 2.14 4.86
C VAL A 163 -13.89 1.39 4.00
N ASN A 164 -13.90 0.06 4.02
CA ASN A 164 -12.99 -0.76 3.22
C ASN A 164 -13.20 -0.55 1.72
N TYR A 165 -14.44 -0.54 1.25
CA TYR A 165 -14.77 -0.29 -0.15
C TYR A 165 -14.42 1.14 -0.58
N ALA A 166 -14.62 2.14 0.28
CA ALA A 166 -14.21 3.52 0.02
C ALA A 166 -12.69 3.65 -0.14
N LYS A 167 -11.90 3.02 0.74
CA LYS A 167 -10.43 3.00 0.64
C LYS A 167 -9.96 2.27 -0.61
N GLN A 168 -10.58 1.14 -0.94
CA GLN A 168 -10.28 0.40 -2.17
C GLN A 168 -10.52 1.25 -3.43
N ALA A 169 -11.64 1.98 -3.47
CA ALA A 169 -11.93 2.92 -4.54
C ALA A 169 -10.91 4.06 -4.64
N GLN A 170 -10.50 4.63 -3.50
CA GLN A 170 -9.49 5.70 -3.47
C GLN A 170 -8.15 5.24 -4.05
N SER A 171 -7.68 4.05 -3.68
CA SER A 171 -6.43 3.48 -4.22
C SER A 171 -6.55 3.20 -5.73
N ALA A 172 -7.66 2.59 -6.17
CA ALA A 172 -7.90 2.33 -7.58
C ALA A 172 -7.99 3.62 -8.40
N LEU A 173 -8.58 4.69 -7.83
CA LEU A 173 -8.71 5.99 -8.47
C LEU A 173 -7.35 6.63 -8.75
N GLN A 174 -6.38 6.49 -7.84
CA GLN A 174 -5.00 6.97 -8.05
C GLN A 174 -4.31 6.24 -9.22
N GLY A 175 -4.55 4.93 -9.35
CA GLY A 175 -4.10 4.15 -10.50
C GLY A 175 -4.71 4.64 -11.81
N ALA A 176 -6.02 4.84 -11.84
CA ALA A 176 -6.74 5.34 -13.01
C ALA A 176 -6.26 6.74 -13.43
N MET A 177 -6.05 7.66 -12.48
CA MET A 177 -5.51 9.00 -12.78
C MET A 177 -4.12 8.94 -13.41
N SER A 178 -3.27 8.04 -12.92
CA SER A 178 -1.92 7.83 -13.45
C SER A 178 -1.95 7.32 -14.89
N ALA A 179 -2.82 6.33 -15.17
CA ALA A 179 -2.99 5.80 -16.51
C ALA A 179 -3.57 6.82 -17.49
N VAL A 180 -4.54 7.64 -17.06
CA VAL A 180 -5.08 8.72 -17.89
C VAL A 180 -4.01 9.76 -18.19
N ARG A 181 -3.16 10.12 -17.22
CA ARG A 181 -2.04 11.05 -17.45
C ARG A 181 -1.04 10.48 -18.47
N ILE A 182 -0.78 9.17 -18.45
CA ILE A 182 0.06 8.51 -19.44
C ILE A 182 -0.60 8.58 -20.84
N ALA A 183 -1.90 8.27 -20.93
CA ALA A 183 -2.64 8.37 -22.19
C ALA A 183 -2.70 9.81 -22.72
N GLN A 184 -2.82 10.82 -21.85
CA GLN A 184 -2.80 12.23 -22.22
C GLN A 184 -1.44 12.68 -22.76
N LYS A 185 -0.32 12.12 -22.30
CA LYS A 185 1.01 12.39 -22.86
C LYS A 185 1.16 11.85 -24.29
N MET A 186 0.26 10.97 -24.74
CA MET A 186 0.21 10.44 -26.09
C MET A 186 -0.73 11.24 -27.01
N LYS A 187 -1.05 12.50 -26.65
CA LYS A 187 -1.93 13.39 -27.42
C LYS A 187 -1.53 13.51 -28.89
N ASP A 188 -0.23 13.50 -29.17
CA ASP A 188 0.32 13.63 -30.53
C ASP A 188 0.25 12.31 -31.33
N ASN A 189 -0.20 11.22 -30.72
CA ASN A 189 -0.41 9.93 -31.38
C ASN A 189 -1.77 9.30 -30.97
N PRO A 190 -2.89 9.75 -31.58
CA PRO A 190 -4.23 9.32 -31.22
C PRO A 190 -4.44 7.81 -31.41
N THR A 191 -3.77 7.20 -32.38
CA THR A 191 -3.83 5.74 -32.62
C THR A 191 -3.27 4.95 -31.45
N VAL A 192 -2.14 5.38 -30.87
CA VAL A 192 -1.57 4.74 -29.69
C VAL A 192 -2.43 4.99 -28.45
N ALA A 193 -2.99 6.20 -28.30
CA ALA A 193 -3.91 6.50 -27.21
C ALA A 193 -5.17 5.62 -27.23
N LEU A 194 -5.72 5.32 -28.42
CA LEU A 194 -6.86 4.42 -28.58
C LEU A 194 -6.59 3.00 -28.07
N THR A 195 -5.38 2.48 -28.27
CA THR A 195 -5.00 1.15 -27.75
C THR A 195 -5.03 1.07 -26.22
N ARG A 196 -4.97 2.22 -25.53
CA ARG A 196 -5.01 2.30 -24.07
C ARG A 196 -6.44 2.38 -23.51
N VAL A 197 -7.42 2.73 -24.34
CA VAL A 197 -8.82 2.92 -23.92
C VAL A 197 -9.43 1.69 -23.24
N PRO A 198 -9.26 0.45 -23.76
CA PRO A 198 -9.79 -0.75 -23.08
C PRO A 198 -9.20 -0.94 -21.67
N GLY A 199 -7.90 -0.67 -21.51
CA GLY A 199 -7.23 -0.71 -20.21
C GLY A 199 -7.75 0.36 -19.24
N LEU A 200 -7.99 1.57 -19.74
CA LEU A 200 -8.59 2.65 -18.95
C LEU A 200 -10.03 2.32 -18.53
N LEU A 201 -10.85 1.78 -19.42
CA LEU A 201 -12.21 1.34 -19.10
C LEU A 201 -12.21 0.26 -18.00
N SER A 202 -11.29 -0.70 -18.08
CA SER A 202 -11.09 -1.71 -17.04
C SER A 202 -10.72 -1.06 -15.70
N GLN A 203 -9.75 -0.14 -15.69
CA GLN A 203 -9.35 0.56 -14.47
C GLN A 203 -10.48 1.41 -13.88
N LEU A 204 -11.25 2.15 -14.70
CA LEU A 204 -12.42 2.88 -14.23
C LEU A 204 -13.46 1.94 -13.60
N ASN A 205 -13.63 0.74 -14.14
CA ASN A 205 -14.52 -0.26 -13.56
C ASN A 205 -14.03 -0.74 -12.17
N THR A 206 -12.72 -0.88 -11.98
CA THR A 206 -12.14 -1.21 -10.66
C THR A 206 -12.36 -0.10 -9.61
N VAL A 207 -12.65 1.14 -10.03
CA VAL A 207 -13.04 2.24 -9.15
C VAL A 207 -14.55 2.26 -8.92
N ALA A 208 -15.34 2.07 -9.97
CA ALA A 208 -16.81 2.18 -9.91
C ALA A 208 -17.45 1.15 -8.98
N VAL A 209 -17.00 -0.11 -9.04
CA VAL A 209 -17.61 -1.22 -8.27
C VAL A 209 -17.47 -1.01 -6.76
N PRO A 210 -16.29 -0.72 -6.18
CA PRO A 210 -16.19 -0.45 -4.75
C PRO A 210 -16.93 0.83 -4.33
N LEU A 211 -16.97 1.88 -5.15
CA LEU A 211 -17.75 3.09 -4.82
C LEU A 211 -19.25 2.79 -4.68
N GLY A 212 -19.81 1.98 -5.58
CA GLY A 212 -21.21 1.54 -5.50
C GLY A 212 -21.49 0.75 -4.22
N LYS A 213 -20.63 -0.22 -3.90
CA LYS A 213 -20.74 -1.03 -2.67
C LYS A 213 -20.61 -0.19 -1.40
N SER A 214 -19.69 0.79 -1.41
CA SER A 214 -19.48 1.72 -0.32
C SER A 214 -20.71 2.61 -0.09
N SER A 215 -21.28 3.15 -1.17
CA SER A 215 -22.50 3.95 -1.12
C SER A 215 -23.67 3.17 -0.51
N SER A 216 -23.88 1.93 -0.94
CA SER A 216 -24.95 1.08 -0.39
C SER A 216 -24.74 0.74 1.09
N ALA A 217 -23.50 0.50 1.50
CA ALA A 217 -23.17 0.20 2.89
C ALA A 217 -23.41 1.40 3.80
N PHE A 218 -23.05 2.61 3.37
CA PHE A 218 -23.29 3.84 4.12
C PHE A 218 -24.76 4.28 4.11
N SER A 219 -25.51 4.04 3.04
CA SER A 219 -26.95 4.36 3.01
C SER A 219 -27.76 3.48 3.97
N ALA A 220 -27.36 2.22 4.15
CA ALA A 220 -28.04 1.29 5.06
C ALA A 220 -27.98 1.70 6.55
N ILE A 221 -27.06 2.61 6.89
CA ILE A 221 -26.81 3.05 8.27
C ILE A 221 -26.98 4.57 8.44
N GLY A 222 -27.51 5.27 7.43
CA GLY A 222 -27.68 6.72 7.43
C GLY A 222 -28.57 7.22 8.57
N GLU A 223 -29.57 6.43 8.97
CA GLU A 223 -30.49 6.76 10.07
C GLU A 223 -29.81 6.68 11.45
N ALA A 224 -28.88 5.74 11.63
CA ALA A 224 -28.16 5.52 12.88
C ALA A 224 -26.95 6.46 13.02
N LEU A 225 -26.34 6.87 11.90
CA LEU A 225 -25.10 7.65 11.88
C LEU A 225 -25.22 8.79 10.84
N PRO A 226 -25.43 10.04 11.28
CA PRO A 226 -25.52 11.20 10.37
C PRO A 226 -24.29 11.35 9.45
N GLY A 227 -23.11 10.97 9.93
CA GLY A 227 -21.88 10.93 9.12
C GLY A 227 -21.96 9.98 7.92
N ALA A 228 -22.76 8.91 7.98
CA ALA A 228 -22.94 7.97 6.88
C ALA A 228 -23.73 8.57 5.72
N ILE A 229 -24.61 9.55 6.00
CA ILE A 229 -25.35 10.28 4.97
C ILE A 229 -24.38 11.10 4.11
N THR A 230 -23.40 11.75 4.74
CA THR A 230 -22.39 12.51 4.00
C THR A 230 -21.50 11.60 3.16
N LEU A 231 -21.13 10.43 3.69
CA LEU A 231 -20.31 9.46 3.00
C LEU A 231 -21.06 8.79 1.84
N SER A 232 -22.30 8.34 2.04
CA SER A 232 -23.10 7.74 0.98
C SER A 232 -23.32 8.69 -0.20
N ARG A 233 -23.62 9.97 0.09
CA ARG A 233 -23.72 11.01 -0.94
C ARG A 233 -22.41 11.22 -1.69
N ALA A 234 -21.29 11.31 -0.98
CA ALA A 234 -19.98 11.54 -1.59
C ALA A 234 -19.52 10.34 -2.43
N THR A 235 -19.69 9.11 -1.95
CA THR A 235 -19.36 7.90 -2.70
C THR A 235 -20.29 7.71 -3.89
N GLY A 236 -21.57 8.06 -3.76
CA GLY A 236 -22.54 8.05 -4.86
C GLY A 236 -22.20 9.09 -5.93
N GLN A 237 -21.86 10.32 -5.53
CA GLN A 237 -21.41 11.36 -6.45
C GLN A 237 -20.13 10.95 -7.18
N ALA A 238 -19.14 10.40 -6.46
CA ALA A 238 -17.93 9.88 -7.08
C ALA A 238 -18.25 8.73 -8.06
N ALA A 239 -19.15 7.80 -7.72
CA ALA A 239 -19.55 6.72 -8.62
C ALA A 239 -20.16 7.25 -9.93
N THR A 240 -21.07 8.23 -9.83
CA THR A 240 -21.67 8.90 -11.00
C THR A 240 -20.62 9.58 -11.88
N THR A 241 -19.65 10.26 -11.27
CA THR A 241 -18.53 10.88 -11.96
C THR A 241 -17.66 9.86 -12.71
N ILE A 242 -17.40 8.68 -12.12
CA ILE A 242 -16.68 7.59 -12.79
C ILE A 242 -17.50 7.00 -13.93
N GLN A 243 -18.82 6.84 -13.78
CA GLN A 243 -19.70 6.38 -14.86
C GLN A 243 -19.71 7.37 -16.04
N GLN A 244 -19.71 8.68 -15.77
CA GLN A 244 -19.57 9.70 -16.81
C GLN A 244 -18.23 9.61 -17.54
N ALA A 245 -17.14 9.33 -16.81
CA ALA A 245 -15.83 9.09 -17.41
C ALA A 245 -15.81 7.83 -18.30
N GLN A 246 -16.49 6.75 -17.89
CA GLN A 246 -16.65 5.55 -18.71
C GLN A 246 -17.45 5.84 -19.98
N GLY A 247 -18.54 6.59 -19.88
CA GLY A 247 -19.34 7.02 -21.03
C GLY A 247 -18.53 7.84 -22.04
N ALA A 248 -17.66 8.73 -21.56
CA ALA A 248 -16.77 9.51 -22.43
C ALA A 248 -15.76 8.64 -23.21
N LEU A 249 -15.43 7.45 -22.73
CA LEU A 249 -14.51 6.51 -23.37
C LEU A 249 -15.21 5.42 -24.20
N ALA A 250 -16.52 5.23 -24.03
CA ALA A 250 -17.26 4.12 -24.66
C ALA A 250 -17.44 4.28 -26.18
N SER A 251 -17.37 5.51 -26.71
CA SER A 251 -17.55 5.80 -28.15
C SER A 251 -16.42 6.66 -28.71
N VAL A 252 -15.21 6.43 -28.21
CA VAL A 252 -14.04 7.23 -28.54
C VAL A 252 -13.36 6.74 -29.83
N ASP A 253 -12.91 7.67 -30.66
CA ASP A 253 -12.22 7.45 -31.93
C ASP A 253 -10.96 8.33 -32.04
N SER A 254 -10.25 8.26 -33.17
CA SER A 254 -9.00 8.97 -33.38
C SER A 254 -9.16 10.50 -33.37
N ASN A 255 -10.38 11.00 -33.58
CA ASN A 255 -10.67 12.42 -33.71
C ASN A 255 -11.05 13.05 -32.37
N ASN A 256 -11.65 12.27 -31.46
CA ASN A 256 -12.17 12.77 -30.18
C ASN A 256 -11.42 12.25 -28.94
N ILE A 257 -10.46 11.31 -29.08
CA ILE A 257 -9.72 10.71 -27.96
C ILE A 257 -9.03 11.73 -27.05
N ALA A 258 -8.41 12.78 -27.61
CA ALA A 258 -7.75 13.79 -26.80
C ALA A 258 -8.75 14.58 -25.92
N ALA A 259 -9.93 14.90 -26.45
CA ALA A 259 -10.99 15.56 -25.72
C ALA A 259 -11.62 14.63 -24.67
N ALA A 260 -11.87 13.36 -25.04
CA ALA A 260 -12.38 12.35 -24.12
C ALA A 260 -11.44 12.12 -22.93
N LEU A 261 -10.13 12.01 -23.17
CA LEU A 261 -9.13 11.89 -22.09
C LEU A 261 -9.06 13.14 -21.21
N GLY A 262 -9.29 14.34 -21.78
CA GLY A 262 -9.45 15.58 -21.02
C GLY A 262 -10.66 15.53 -20.09
N THR A 263 -11.82 15.13 -20.60
CA THR A 263 -13.06 14.94 -19.83
C THR A 263 -12.86 13.91 -18.72
N VAL A 264 -12.30 12.73 -19.04
CA VAL A 264 -12.01 11.68 -18.06
C VAL A 264 -11.09 12.19 -16.96
N SER A 265 -10.03 12.91 -17.29
CA SER A 265 -9.11 13.49 -16.31
C SER A 265 -9.83 14.48 -15.38
N GLY A 266 -10.68 15.37 -15.93
CA GLY A 266 -11.49 16.28 -15.15
C GLY A 266 -12.44 15.56 -14.18
N GLN A 267 -13.11 14.51 -14.67
CA GLN A 267 -14.01 13.69 -13.86
C GLN A 267 -13.25 12.94 -12.75
N LEU A 268 -12.10 12.32 -13.05
CA LEU A 268 -11.31 11.65 -12.02
C LEU A 268 -10.79 12.61 -10.94
N ASN A 269 -10.39 13.83 -11.32
CA ASN A 269 -10.00 14.86 -10.36
C ASN A 269 -11.18 15.32 -9.49
N ALA A 270 -12.38 15.46 -10.08
CA ALA A 270 -13.59 15.78 -9.33
C ALA A 270 -13.95 14.68 -8.32
N ALA A 271 -13.92 13.41 -8.75
CA ALA A 271 -14.14 12.27 -7.85
C ALA A 271 -13.09 12.21 -6.73
N SER A 272 -11.81 12.45 -7.06
CA SER A 272 -10.72 12.48 -6.08
C SER A 272 -10.92 13.59 -5.04
N THR A 273 -11.34 14.78 -5.49
CA THR A 273 -11.61 15.92 -4.61
C THR A 273 -12.75 15.60 -3.65
N THR A 274 -13.88 15.08 -4.16
CA THR A 274 -15.03 14.66 -3.34
C THR A 274 -14.64 13.63 -2.29
N LEU A 275 -13.87 12.61 -2.67
CA LEU A 275 -13.41 11.56 -1.74
C LEU A 275 -12.39 12.08 -0.72
N THR A 276 -11.57 13.06 -1.09
CA THR A 276 -10.60 13.70 -0.18
C THR A 276 -11.31 14.56 0.86
N GLN A 277 -12.35 15.30 0.46
CA GLN A 277 -13.15 16.13 1.36
C GLN A 277 -13.85 15.32 2.47
N VAL A 278 -14.28 14.08 2.17
CA VAL A 278 -14.93 13.21 3.16
C VAL A 278 -13.98 12.25 3.88
N SER A 279 -12.68 12.30 3.60
CA SER A 279 -11.65 11.50 4.27
C SER A 279 -11.63 11.67 5.80
N PRO A 280 -11.83 12.88 6.38
CA PRO A 280 -11.92 13.05 7.83
C PRO A 280 -13.11 12.28 8.42
N THR A 281 -14.30 12.37 7.81
CA THR A 281 -15.50 11.66 8.26
C THR A 281 -15.34 10.15 8.14
N LEU A 282 -14.69 9.68 7.07
CA LEU A 282 -14.36 8.27 6.89
C LEU A 282 -13.41 7.76 7.98
N SER A 283 -12.44 8.58 8.37
CA SER A 283 -11.47 8.28 9.43
C SER A 283 -12.13 8.29 10.81
N GLU A 284 -13.07 9.22 11.06
CA GLU A 284 -13.87 9.26 12.28
C GLU A 284 -14.74 8.00 12.40
N MET A 285 -15.37 7.56 11.32
CA MET A 285 -16.16 6.31 11.30
C MET A 285 -15.29 5.08 11.57
N ALA A 286 -14.12 4.99 10.95
CA ALA A 286 -13.14 3.93 11.21
C ALA A 286 -12.68 3.94 12.68
N ALA A 287 -12.49 5.13 13.26
CA ALA A 287 -12.14 5.28 14.67
C ALA A 287 -13.28 4.84 15.58
N LYS A 288 -14.54 5.18 15.28
CA LYS A 288 -15.71 4.75 16.07
C LYS A 288 -15.89 3.22 16.09
N ILE A 289 -15.58 2.52 14.98
CA ILE A 289 -15.48 1.05 14.98
C ILE A 289 -14.37 0.58 15.93
N THR A 290 -13.21 1.23 15.87
CA THR A 290 -12.01 0.81 16.62
C THR A 290 -12.18 1.02 18.13
N VAL A 291 -12.87 2.09 18.54
CA VAL A 291 -13.13 2.46 19.94
C VAL A 291 -14.44 1.82 20.48
N ARG A 292 -15.14 1.01 19.66
CA ARG A 292 -16.40 0.34 20.02
C ARG A 292 -17.51 1.32 20.44
N SER A 293 -17.55 2.50 19.86
CA SER A 293 -18.55 3.54 20.19
C SER A 293 -19.74 3.53 19.21
N LEU A 294 -20.05 2.37 18.62
CA LEU A 294 -21.14 2.15 17.65
C LEU A 294 -22.07 1.05 18.13
#